data_AF-A0A926AB98-F1
#
_entry.id   AF-A0A926AB98-F1
#
_cell.length_a   1.000
_cell.length_b   1.000
_cell.length_c   1.000
_cell.angle_alpha   90.00
_cell.angle_beta   90.00
_cell.angle_gamma   90.00
#
_symmetry.space_group_name_H-M   'P 1'
#
loop_
_entity.id
_entity.type
_entity.pdbx_description
1 polymer ?
#
loop_
_entity_poly.entity_id
_entity_poly.type
_entity_poly.pdbx_seq_one_letter_code
_entity_poly.pdbx_strand_id
1 'polypeptide(L)'
;MAETSWIENWHYQARLPLLHRGDCHLLAVSGRGTDLVIYVEEMYGADGGGWAQHALTLDGRILHSAVDSDTADGQPLTLPLDSPRLPLPRFKALHMAGARYRGLRATDRVSELGGELSIADKMAFAGRLGLTSPMQILGIAESTLLAAEPLAPHAYLVCRRVRVLVALPAVLIAADGQPYDYETQVLHLAHRYDDRDLAP
;
A
#
# COMPACT_ATOMS: atom_id res chain seq x y z
N MET A 1 -24.57 3.90 15.84
CA MET A 1 -23.52 3.50 14.89
C MET A 1 -22.22 3.62 15.65
N ALA A 2 -21.54 2.51 15.92
CA ALA A 2 -20.24 2.56 16.55
C ALA A 2 -19.25 3.12 15.52
N GLU A 3 -18.55 4.19 15.89
CA GLU A 3 -17.36 4.68 15.20
C GLU A 3 -16.29 3.60 15.33
N THR A 4 -16.25 2.69 14.37
CA THR A 4 -15.19 1.69 14.36
C THR A 4 -13.94 2.40 13.87
N SER A 5 -13.01 2.66 14.79
CA SER A 5 -11.67 3.13 14.48
C SER A 5 -10.89 1.98 13.83
N TRP A 6 -11.00 1.82 12.52
CA TRP A 6 -10.44 0.66 11.76
C TRP A 6 -8.91 0.70 11.58
N ILE A 7 -8.26 1.70 12.16
CA ILE A 7 -6.88 2.08 11.84
C ILE A 7 -6.20 2.55 13.12
N GLU A 8 -5.96 1.65 14.06
CA GLU A 8 -5.18 1.98 15.25
C GLU A 8 -3.78 1.37 15.14
N ASN A 9 -2.78 2.25 15.09
CA ASN A 9 -1.36 2.00 15.31
C ASN A 9 -0.57 1.42 14.13
N TRP A 10 -0.37 2.21 13.08
CA TRP A 10 0.67 1.92 12.08
C TRP A 10 2.05 2.17 12.69
N HIS A 11 2.71 1.10 13.09
CA HIS A 11 4.12 1.14 13.48
C HIS A 11 4.99 0.93 12.25
N TYR A 12 5.57 2.01 11.75
CA TYR A 12 6.60 1.93 10.71
C TYR A 12 7.82 1.16 11.24
N GLN A 13 8.19 0.08 10.56
CA GLN A 13 9.36 -0.73 10.91
C GLN A 13 10.51 -0.49 9.95
N ALA A 14 10.27 -0.66 8.65
CA ALA A 14 11.32 -0.60 7.63
C ALA A 14 10.78 -0.15 6.27
N ARG A 15 11.70 0.27 5.41
CA ARG A 15 11.47 0.50 3.98
C ARG A 15 12.35 -0.48 3.22
N LEU A 16 11.74 -1.23 2.30
CA LEU A 16 12.45 -2.07 1.36
C LEU A 16 12.52 -1.33 0.02
N PRO A 17 13.63 -0.63 -0.30
CA PRO A 17 13.77 0.00 -1.60
C PRO A 17 13.91 -1.10 -2.66
N LEU A 18 13.10 -1.01 -3.70
CA LEU A 18 13.24 -1.85 -4.88
C LEU A 18 14.02 -1.10 -5.97
N LEU A 19 14.51 -1.83 -6.96
CA LEU A 19 15.55 -1.34 -7.88
C LEU A 19 15.00 -0.32 -8.86
N HIS A 20 13.83 -0.59 -9.42
CA HIS A 20 13.30 0.15 -10.57
C HIS A 20 12.39 1.33 -10.18
N ARG A 21 12.00 1.42 -8.90
CA ARG A 21 11.16 2.49 -8.34
C ARG A 21 9.82 2.64 -9.08
N GLY A 22 9.33 1.54 -9.62
CA GLY A 22 8.06 1.45 -10.33
C GLY A 22 6.87 1.27 -9.40
N ASP A 23 5.72 0.94 -9.99
CA ASP A 23 4.58 0.44 -9.23
C ASP A 23 4.93 -0.94 -8.66
N CYS A 24 4.67 -1.16 -7.37
CA CYS A 24 5.04 -2.38 -6.68
C CYS A 24 3.79 -3.19 -6.32
N HIS A 25 3.70 -4.40 -6.83
CA HIS A 25 2.65 -5.36 -6.53
C HIS A 25 3.21 -6.47 -5.66
N LEU A 26 2.52 -6.81 -4.58
CA LEU A 26 2.88 -8.03 -3.86
C LEU A 26 2.23 -9.24 -4.55
N LEU A 27 3.04 -10.23 -4.88
CA LEU A 27 2.62 -11.46 -5.53
C LEU A 27 2.29 -12.56 -4.52
N ALA A 28 3.15 -12.72 -3.51
CA ALA A 28 3.07 -13.81 -2.55
C ALA A 28 3.88 -13.52 -1.29
N VAL A 29 3.59 -14.26 -0.22
CA VAL A 29 4.47 -14.40 0.94
C VAL A 29 4.56 -15.88 1.26
N SER A 30 5.73 -16.37 1.62
CA SER A 30 5.92 -17.77 2.06
C SER A 30 6.82 -17.86 3.26
N GLY A 31 6.76 -19.00 3.94
CA GLY A 31 7.57 -19.28 5.13
C GLY A 31 6.81 -19.00 6.42
N ARG A 32 7.49 -19.14 7.57
CA ARG A 32 6.90 -18.88 8.89
C ARG A 32 7.91 -18.20 9.80
N GLY A 33 7.41 -17.42 10.77
CA GLY A 33 8.26 -16.76 11.76
C GLY A 33 9.18 -15.71 11.13
N THR A 34 10.48 -15.86 11.33
CA THR A 34 11.54 -14.97 10.81
C THR A 34 11.98 -15.32 9.39
N ASP A 35 11.62 -16.51 8.89
CA ASP A 35 12.04 -17.01 7.57
C ASP A 35 11.00 -16.64 6.49
N LEU A 36 10.32 -15.51 6.69
CA LEU A 36 9.34 -15.01 5.74
C LEU A 36 10.04 -14.47 4.49
N VAL A 37 9.60 -14.97 3.35
CA VAL A 37 10.01 -14.52 2.01
C VAL A 37 8.83 -13.80 1.37
N ILE A 38 9.07 -12.57 0.94
CA ILE A 38 8.11 -11.66 0.33
C ILE A 38 8.40 -11.62 -1.18
N TYR A 39 7.43 -11.99 -2.01
CA TYR A 39 7.55 -11.94 -3.47
C TYR A 39 6.83 -10.71 -3.99
N VAL A 40 7.58 -9.79 -4.59
CA VAL A 40 7.05 -8.56 -5.18
C VAL A 40 7.30 -8.52 -6.68
N GLU A 41 6.51 -7.72 -7.38
CA GLU A 41 6.68 -7.33 -8.77
C GLU A 41 6.76 -5.81 -8.86
N GLU A 42 7.78 -5.29 -9.53
CA GLU A 42 7.89 -3.91 -9.96
C GLU A 42 7.47 -3.81 -11.42
N MET A 43 6.54 -2.91 -11.72
CA MET A 43 6.23 -2.47 -13.08
C MET A 43 6.85 -1.09 -13.32
N TYR A 44 7.69 -0.96 -14.34
CA TYR A 44 8.48 0.25 -14.59
C TYR A 44 8.63 0.57 -16.08
N GLY A 45 9.23 1.72 -16.36
CA GLY A 45 9.36 2.27 -17.71
C GLY A 45 8.18 3.16 -18.07
N ALA A 46 8.42 4.11 -18.99
CA ALA A 46 7.42 5.12 -19.37
C ALA A 46 6.14 4.50 -19.96
N ASP A 47 6.30 3.38 -20.67
CA ASP A 47 5.18 2.67 -21.31
C ASP A 47 4.61 1.55 -20.43
N GLY A 48 5.13 1.36 -19.21
CA GLY A 48 4.73 0.29 -18.29
C GLY A 48 5.05 -1.12 -18.78
N GLY A 49 5.93 -1.25 -19.78
CA GLY A 49 6.31 -2.55 -20.35
C GLY A 49 7.38 -3.29 -19.55
N GLY A 50 8.20 -2.59 -18.77
CA GLY A 50 9.25 -3.21 -17.98
C GLY A 50 8.69 -3.82 -16.71
N TRP A 51 9.16 -5.02 -16.36
CA TRP A 51 8.81 -5.67 -15.11
C TRP A 51 10.02 -6.33 -14.46
N ALA A 52 9.99 -6.40 -13.13
CA ALA A 52 10.95 -7.16 -12.34
C ALA A 52 10.23 -7.84 -11.17
N GLN A 53 10.54 -9.10 -10.91
CA GLN A 53 10.04 -9.81 -9.73
C GLN A 53 11.19 -10.08 -8.77
N HIS A 54 10.95 -9.88 -7.48
CA HIS A 54 11.94 -10.09 -6.43
C HIS A 54 11.39 -10.97 -5.32
N ALA A 55 12.20 -11.91 -4.84
CA ALA A 55 11.99 -12.58 -3.57
C ALA A 55 12.87 -11.91 -2.51
N LEU A 56 12.28 -11.44 -1.42
CA LEU A 56 12.93 -10.60 -0.40
C LEU A 56 12.74 -11.22 0.99
N THR A 57 13.72 -11.08 1.88
CA THR A 57 13.52 -11.31 3.31
C THR A 57 12.95 -10.06 4.00
N LEU A 58 12.45 -10.19 5.23
CA LEU A 58 11.86 -9.08 6.01
C LEU A 58 12.82 -7.92 6.27
N ASP A 59 14.13 -8.18 6.30
CA ASP A 59 15.18 -7.16 6.44
C ASP A 59 15.51 -6.45 5.11
N GLY A 60 14.86 -6.84 4.01
CA GLY A 60 15.04 -6.24 2.69
C GLY A 60 16.10 -6.87 1.82
N ARG A 61 16.78 -7.93 2.27
CA ARG A 61 17.75 -8.62 1.42
C ARG A 61 17.02 -9.33 0.28
N ILE A 62 17.46 -9.04 -0.96
CA ILE A 62 17.01 -9.72 -2.17
C ILE A 62 17.62 -11.13 -2.19
N LEU A 63 16.78 -12.15 -2.21
CA LEU A 63 17.18 -13.54 -2.39
C LEU A 63 17.34 -13.84 -3.88
N HIS A 64 16.28 -13.60 -4.66
CA HIS A 64 16.23 -13.88 -6.10
C HIS A 64 15.58 -12.72 -6.85
N SER A 65 15.90 -12.56 -8.13
CA SER A 65 15.26 -11.58 -9.01
C SER A 65 15.12 -12.12 -10.42
N ALA A 66 14.00 -11.81 -11.06
CA ALA A 66 13.76 -12.01 -12.49
C ALA A 66 13.41 -10.66 -13.09
N VAL A 67 14.07 -10.25 -14.17
CA VAL A 67 13.91 -8.92 -14.78
C VAL A 67 13.74 -9.10 -16.28
N ASP A 68 12.80 -8.37 -16.87
CA ASP A 68 12.45 -8.45 -18.29
C ASP A 68 13.64 -8.24 -19.25
N SER A 69 14.68 -7.51 -18.80
CA SER A 69 15.81 -7.13 -19.64
C SER A 69 17.03 -8.06 -19.61
N ASP A 70 17.09 -9.06 -18.71
CA ASP A 70 18.37 -9.70 -18.35
C ASP A 70 18.59 -11.16 -18.80
N THR A 71 17.66 -11.85 -19.44
CA THR A 71 17.93 -13.19 -20.00
C THR A 71 17.08 -13.52 -21.22
N ALA A 72 17.59 -14.42 -22.08
CA ALA A 72 16.81 -15.12 -23.09
C ALA A 72 15.66 -15.98 -22.51
N ASP A 73 15.60 -16.10 -21.17
CA ASP A 73 14.63 -16.84 -20.38
C ASP A 73 13.98 -15.93 -19.31
N GLY A 74 13.48 -14.74 -19.69
CA GLY A 74 12.77 -13.79 -18.82
C GLY A 74 11.48 -14.35 -18.22
N GLN A 75 11.56 -15.47 -17.51
CA GLN A 75 10.43 -16.14 -16.89
C GLN A 75 10.19 -15.53 -15.50
N PRO A 76 8.92 -15.24 -15.17
CA PRO A 76 8.51 -14.88 -13.82
C PRO A 76 9.06 -15.86 -12.77
N LEU A 77 9.31 -15.35 -11.56
CA LEU A 77 9.63 -16.20 -10.42
C LEU A 77 8.52 -17.23 -10.21
N THR A 78 8.91 -18.48 -9.95
CA THR A 78 7.94 -19.49 -9.53
C THR A 78 7.42 -19.13 -8.14
N LEU A 79 6.15 -18.75 -8.07
CA LEU A 79 5.49 -18.42 -6.82
C LEU A 79 5.17 -19.69 -6.02
N PRO A 80 5.21 -19.63 -4.69
CA PRO A 80 4.80 -20.74 -3.85
C PRO A 80 3.31 -21.07 -4.06
N LEU A 81 3.00 -22.35 -4.23
CA LEU A 81 1.63 -22.84 -4.51
C LEU A 81 0.64 -22.54 -3.37
N ASP A 82 1.14 -22.39 -2.15
CA ASP A 82 0.33 -22.25 -0.94
C ASP A 82 -0.06 -20.80 -0.61
N SER A 83 0.41 -19.80 -1.38
CA SER A 83 0.01 -18.41 -1.14
C SER A 83 -1.46 -18.20 -1.53
N PRO A 84 -2.34 -17.83 -0.57
CA PRO A 84 -3.76 -17.78 -0.84
C PRO A 84 -4.08 -16.62 -1.78
N ARG A 85 -4.64 -16.94 -2.94
CA ARG A 85 -5.17 -15.96 -3.91
C ARG A 85 -6.46 -15.36 -3.33
N LEU A 86 -6.50 -14.04 -3.11
CA LEU A 86 -7.60 -13.32 -2.44
C LEU A 86 -8.85 -13.09 -3.34
N PRO A 87 -10.06 -12.79 -2.77
CA PRO A 87 -10.32 -12.44 -1.37
C PRO A 87 -11.26 -13.40 -0.60
N LEU A 88 -10.88 -13.65 0.67
CA LEU A 88 -11.78 -14.22 1.69
C LEU A 88 -12.74 -13.13 2.22
N PRO A 89 -14.00 -13.45 2.53
CA PRO A 89 -14.98 -12.48 3.07
C PRO A 89 -14.50 -11.67 4.28
N ARG A 90 -13.58 -12.26 5.09
CA ARG A 90 -13.03 -11.66 6.30
C ARG A 90 -12.20 -10.39 6.08
N PHE A 91 -11.67 -10.17 4.88
CA PHE A 91 -10.83 -9.00 4.60
C PHE A 91 -11.58 -7.82 3.98
N LYS A 92 -12.90 -7.92 3.83
CA LYS A 92 -13.72 -6.87 3.19
C LYS A 92 -13.53 -5.51 3.87
N ALA A 93 -13.31 -5.46 5.19
CA ALA A 93 -13.06 -4.23 5.94
C ALA A 93 -11.75 -3.52 5.55
N LEU A 94 -10.79 -4.24 4.95
CA LEU A 94 -9.53 -3.64 4.47
C LEU A 94 -9.68 -3.01 3.08
N HIS A 95 -10.80 -3.25 2.40
CA HIS A 95 -11.13 -2.62 1.13
C HIS A 95 -12.01 -1.40 1.38
N MET A 96 -11.50 -0.24 0.99
CA MET A 96 -12.21 1.03 1.10
C MET A 96 -11.90 1.85 -0.16
N ALA A 97 -12.91 2.55 -0.67
CA ALA A 97 -12.76 3.57 -1.69
C ALA A 97 -13.80 4.65 -1.43
N GLY A 98 -13.42 5.91 -1.51
CA GLY A 98 -14.34 7.01 -1.17
C GLY A 98 -14.07 8.33 -1.86
N ALA A 99 -12.80 8.71 -2.05
CA ALA A 99 -12.46 10.03 -2.60
C ALA A 99 -11.84 9.96 -3.99
N ARG A 100 -12.03 11.03 -4.77
CA ARG A 100 -11.31 11.24 -6.04
C ARG A 100 -9.81 11.40 -5.76
N TYR A 101 -8.97 11.00 -6.71
CA TYR A 101 -7.51 11.00 -6.55
C TYR A 101 -6.87 12.40 -6.59
N ARG A 102 -7.63 13.41 -6.98
CA ARG A 102 -7.24 14.82 -7.07
C ARG A 102 -8.50 15.68 -7.28
N GLY A 103 -8.51 16.88 -6.73
CA GLY A 103 -9.61 17.82 -6.88
C GLY A 103 -9.55 18.96 -5.87
N LEU A 104 -10.71 19.50 -5.51
CA LEU A 104 -10.84 20.60 -4.55
C LEU A 104 -11.44 20.08 -3.24
N ARG A 105 -10.75 20.27 -2.12
CA ARG A 105 -11.14 19.75 -0.80
C ARG A 105 -12.57 20.12 -0.42
N ALA A 106 -12.95 21.38 -0.65
CA ALA A 106 -14.28 21.88 -0.33
C ALA A 106 -15.37 21.26 -1.22
N THR A 107 -15.12 21.17 -2.54
CA THR A 107 -16.08 20.63 -3.50
C THR A 107 -16.27 19.13 -3.32
N ASP A 108 -15.17 18.39 -3.13
CA ASP A 108 -15.18 16.94 -3.01
C ASP A 108 -15.46 16.47 -1.57
N ARG A 109 -15.68 17.39 -0.62
CA ARG A 109 -15.95 17.09 0.81
C ARG A 109 -14.94 16.10 1.39
N VAL A 110 -13.66 16.33 1.12
CA VAL A 110 -12.58 15.36 1.40
C VAL A 110 -12.53 14.95 2.88
N SER A 111 -12.86 15.86 3.79
CA SER A 111 -12.94 15.59 5.23
C SER A 111 -14.01 14.56 5.61
N GLU A 112 -15.00 14.32 4.76
CA GLU A 112 -16.09 13.37 5.01
C GLU A 112 -15.91 12.04 4.28
N LEU A 113 -15.16 12.04 3.18
CA LEU A 113 -14.97 10.86 2.32
C LEU A 113 -13.67 10.11 2.62
N GLY A 114 -12.68 10.78 3.22
CA GLY A 114 -11.42 10.16 3.60
C GLY A 114 -11.58 9.32 4.86
N GLY A 115 -11.03 8.10 4.86
CA GLY A 115 -10.84 7.36 6.11
C GLY A 115 -9.95 8.18 7.04
N GLU A 116 -10.44 8.47 8.24
CA GLU A 116 -9.70 9.24 9.24
C GLU A 116 -8.42 8.50 9.67
N LEU A 117 -7.39 9.27 9.99
CA LEU A 117 -6.11 8.77 10.47
C LEU A 117 -5.81 9.41 11.82
N SER A 118 -5.32 8.61 12.76
CA SER A 118 -4.80 9.13 14.02
C SER A 118 -3.63 10.09 13.76
N ILE A 119 -3.33 10.99 14.70
CA ILE A 119 -2.18 11.90 14.59
C ILE A 119 -0.87 11.09 14.51
N ALA A 120 -0.77 9.97 15.24
CA ALA A 120 0.39 9.08 15.18
C ALA A 120 0.61 8.51 13.76
N ASP A 121 -0.47 8.05 13.11
CA ASP A 121 -0.37 7.53 11.74
C ASP A 121 -0.02 8.65 10.75
N LYS A 122 -0.59 9.85 10.92
CA LYS A 122 -0.23 11.01 10.10
C LYS A 122 1.25 11.36 10.25
N MET A 123 1.81 11.29 11.47
CA MET A 123 3.24 11.51 11.68
C MET A 123 4.10 10.45 10.97
N ALA A 124 3.73 9.17 11.07
CA ALA A 124 4.44 8.08 10.39
C ALA A 124 4.42 8.24 8.87
N PHE A 125 3.26 8.57 8.30
CA PHE A 125 3.12 8.81 6.87
C PHE A 125 3.83 10.08 6.40
N ALA A 126 3.78 11.17 7.16
CA ALA A 126 4.40 12.44 6.76
C ALA A 126 5.90 12.31 6.55
N GLY A 127 6.61 11.65 7.47
CA GLY A 127 8.04 11.38 7.32
C GLY A 127 8.34 10.50 6.10
N ARG A 128 7.45 9.56 5.76
CA ARG A 128 7.62 8.65 4.62
C ARG A 128 7.39 9.32 3.28
N LEU A 129 6.38 10.19 3.22
CA LEU A 129 5.95 10.93 2.03
C LEU A 129 6.79 12.21 1.81
N GLY A 130 7.73 12.52 2.72
CA GLY A 130 8.56 13.72 2.62
C GLY A 130 7.76 15.02 2.82
N LEU A 131 6.66 14.94 3.58
CA LEU A 131 5.79 16.09 3.86
C LEU A 131 6.39 16.94 4.97
N THR A 132 6.17 18.26 4.90
CA THR A 132 6.67 19.21 5.91
C THR A 132 5.83 19.20 7.17
N SER A 133 4.57 18.76 7.07
CA SER A 133 3.67 18.66 8.21
C SER A 133 2.72 17.46 8.09
N PRO A 134 2.45 16.73 9.19
CA PRO A 134 1.42 15.68 9.22
C PRO A 134 0.01 16.23 8.94
N MET A 135 -0.21 17.52 9.15
CA MET A 135 -1.50 18.16 8.83
C MET A 135 -1.77 18.27 7.33
N GLN A 136 -0.76 18.05 6.48
CA GLN A 136 -0.98 17.89 5.04
C GLN A 136 -1.74 16.60 4.72
N ILE A 137 -1.74 15.60 5.61
CA ILE A 137 -2.47 14.35 5.38
C ILE A 137 -3.93 14.53 5.79
N LEU A 138 -4.79 14.43 4.79
CA LEU A 138 -6.24 14.60 4.96
C LEU A 138 -6.91 13.29 5.39
N GLY A 139 -6.38 12.14 4.96
CA GLY A 139 -6.92 10.81 5.27
C GLY A 139 -6.52 9.78 4.21
N ILE A 140 -7.24 8.67 4.16
CA ILE A 140 -7.08 7.64 3.12
C ILE A 140 -8.24 7.73 2.12
N ALA A 141 -7.92 7.91 0.82
CA ALA A 141 -8.92 7.88 -0.27
C ALA A 141 -9.33 6.46 -0.65
N GLU A 142 -8.36 5.55 -0.63
CA GLU A 142 -8.52 4.17 -1.07
C GLU A 142 -7.57 3.27 -0.28
N SER A 143 -8.06 2.09 0.08
CA SER A 143 -7.26 0.99 0.55
C SER A 143 -7.69 -0.27 -0.18
N THR A 144 -6.74 -1.00 -0.76
CA THR A 144 -6.98 -2.27 -1.44
C THR A 144 -6.03 -3.31 -0.90
N LEU A 145 -6.56 -4.43 -0.40
CA LEU A 145 -5.76 -5.60 -0.07
C LEU A 145 -5.24 -6.24 -1.37
N LEU A 146 -3.93 -6.46 -1.43
CA LEU A 146 -3.25 -7.07 -2.58
C LEU A 146 -2.94 -8.54 -2.32
N ALA A 147 -2.44 -8.85 -1.12
CA ALA A 147 -2.13 -10.21 -0.69
C ALA A 147 -2.31 -10.33 0.83
N ALA A 148 -2.53 -11.56 1.30
CA ALA A 148 -2.58 -11.89 2.72
C ALA A 148 -1.97 -13.28 2.92
N GLU A 149 -1.21 -13.47 3.99
CA GLU A 149 -0.59 -14.76 4.32
C GLU A 149 -0.85 -15.08 5.80
N PRO A 150 -1.36 -16.28 6.13
CA PRO A 150 -1.56 -16.67 7.53
C PRO A 150 -0.23 -16.83 8.25
N LEU A 151 -0.05 -16.10 9.34
CA LEU A 151 1.08 -16.24 10.26
C LEU A 151 0.77 -17.22 11.41
N ALA A 152 -0.48 -17.19 11.89
CA ALA A 152 -1.02 -18.03 12.95
C ALA A 152 -2.56 -18.05 12.83
N PRO A 153 -3.29 -18.84 13.64
CA PRO A 153 -4.74 -18.68 13.72
C PRO A 153 -5.10 -17.21 14.01
N HIS A 154 -5.97 -16.63 13.19
CA HIS A 154 -6.42 -15.23 13.24
C HIS A 154 -5.38 -14.16 12.90
N ALA A 155 -4.09 -14.50 12.83
CA ALA A 155 -3.03 -13.55 12.53
C ALA A 155 -2.54 -13.70 11.09
N TYR A 156 -2.46 -12.57 10.38
CA TYR A 156 -2.09 -12.50 8.98
C TYR A 156 -1.00 -11.45 8.77
N LEU A 157 -0.13 -11.67 7.79
CA LEU A 157 0.60 -10.59 7.14
C LEU A 157 -0.24 -10.14 5.96
N VAL A 158 -0.75 -8.91 6.01
CA VAL A 158 -1.56 -8.34 4.94
C VAL A 158 -0.77 -7.26 4.23
N CYS A 159 -0.95 -7.18 2.93
CA CYS A 159 -0.28 -6.18 2.11
C CYS A 159 -1.30 -5.40 1.31
N ARG A 160 -1.21 -4.08 1.41
CA ARG A 160 -2.23 -3.15 0.93
C ARG A 160 -1.59 -2.09 0.05
N ARG A 161 -2.32 -1.72 -0.99
CA ARG A 161 -2.15 -0.43 -1.65
C ARG A 161 -3.04 0.58 -0.95
N VAL A 162 -2.44 1.63 -0.42
CA VAL A 162 -3.13 2.74 0.24
C VAL A 162 -2.90 4.01 -0.55
N ARG A 163 -3.97 4.72 -0.91
CA ARG A 163 -3.90 6.07 -1.48
C ARG A 163 -4.16 7.08 -0.39
N VAL A 164 -3.11 7.80 0.01
CA VAL A 164 -3.17 8.84 1.05
C VAL A 164 -3.53 10.17 0.39
N LEU A 165 -4.55 10.85 0.91
CA LEU A 165 -4.93 12.20 0.49
C LEU A 165 -3.97 13.22 1.10
N VAL A 166 -3.34 14.02 0.24
CA VAL A 166 -2.35 15.02 0.63
C VAL A 166 -2.80 16.39 0.15
N ALA A 167 -2.91 17.33 1.08
CA ALA A 167 -3.18 18.74 0.81
C ALA A 167 -1.97 19.44 0.21
N LEU A 168 -2.24 20.27 -0.79
CA LEU A 168 -1.28 21.17 -1.41
C LEU A 168 -1.28 22.53 -0.69
N PRO A 169 -0.15 23.27 -0.73
CA PRO A 169 -0.06 24.57 -0.07
C PRO A 169 -0.96 25.63 -0.72
N ALA A 170 -1.35 25.46 -1.97
CA ALA A 170 -2.23 26.35 -2.72
C ALA A 170 -3.02 25.58 -3.79
N VAL A 171 -4.07 26.21 -4.33
CA VAL A 171 -4.78 25.71 -5.51
C VAL A 171 -3.83 25.77 -6.72
N LEU A 172 -3.71 24.67 -7.43
CA LEU A 172 -2.98 24.52 -8.69
C LEU A 172 -3.95 24.26 -9.84
N ILE A 173 -3.49 24.47 -11.08
CA ILE A 173 -4.25 24.20 -12.30
C ILE A 173 -3.58 23.04 -13.04
N ALA A 174 -4.32 21.97 -13.31
CA ALA A 174 -3.82 20.82 -14.04
C ALA A 174 -3.71 21.11 -15.56
N ALA A 175 -3.08 20.20 -16.31
CA ALA A 175 -2.88 20.34 -17.75
C ALA A 175 -4.20 20.44 -18.56
N ASP A 176 -5.29 19.91 -18.00
CA ASP A 176 -6.66 19.98 -18.55
C ASP A 176 -7.43 21.24 -18.12
N GLY A 177 -6.79 22.15 -17.39
CA GLY A 177 -7.40 23.38 -16.85
C GLY A 177 -8.19 23.18 -15.55
N GLN A 178 -8.27 21.97 -15.00
CA GLN A 178 -9.02 21.72 -13.77
C GLN A 178 -8.25 22.21 -12.53
N PRO A 179 -8.89 22.98 -11.63
CA PRO A 179 -8.27 23.39 -10.38
C PRO A 179 -8.23 22.23 -9.37
N TYR A 180 -7.16 22.18 -8.57
CA TYR A 180 -7.03 21.22 -7.48
C TYR A 180 -6.16 21.76 -6.33
N ASP A 181 -6.50 21.41 -5.09
CA ASP A 181 -5.74 21.79 -3.88
C ASP A 181 -5.40 20.58 -2.99
N TYR A 182 -5.62 19.37 -3.52
CA TYR A 182 -5.14 18.13 -2.98
C TYR A 182 -4.88 17.11 -4.09
N GLU A 183 -4.05 16.12 -3.79
CA GLU A 183 -3.82 14.95 -4.62
C GLU A 183 -3.65 13.68 -3.76
N THR A 184 -3.46 12.53 -4.38
CA THR A 184 -3.19 11.28 -3.67
C THR A 184 -1.78 10.79 -3.92
N GLN A 185 -1.15 10.26 -2.89
CA GLN A 185 0.11 9.53 -2.99
C GLN A 185 -0.13 8.05 -2.70
N VAL A 186 0.48 7.18 -3.51
CA VAL A 186 0.34 5.72 -3.38
C VAL A 186 1.41 5.18 -2.46
N LEU A 187 0.99 4.37 -1.50
CA LEU A 187 1.85 3.59 -0.61
C LEU A 187 1.51 2.11 -0.74
N HIS A 188 2.56 1.30 -0.88
CA HIS A 188 2.48 -0.14 -0.74
C HIS A 188 2.98 -0.52 0.65
N LEU A 189 2.11 -1.12 1.45
CA LEU A 189 2.35 -1.36 2.87
C LEU A 189 2.16 -2.83 3.19
N ALA A 190 3.04 -3.40 4.01
CA ALA A 190 2.89 -4.72 4.59
C ALA A 190 2.78 -4.58 6.10
N HIS A 191 1.77 -5.18 6.72
CA HIS A 191 1.59 -5.11 8.16
C HIS A 191 0.92 -6.37 8.73
N ARG A 192 1.10 -6.60 10.02
CA ARG A 192 0.37 -7.64 10.75
C ARG A 192 -1.09 -7.23 10.90
N TYR A 193 -1.95 -8.23 10.90
CA TYR A 193 -3.39 -8.05 10.99
C TYR A 193 -4.00 -9.20 11.78
N ASP A 194 -4.77 -8.89 12.80
CA ASP A 194 -5.54 -9.86 13.57
C ASP A 194 -7.01 -9.76 13.17
N ASP A 195 -7.59 -10.82 12.60
CA ASP A 195 -8.98 -10.78 12.14
C ASP A 195 -10.00 -10.78 13.29
N ARG A 196 -9.54 -10.98 14.53
CA ARG A 196 -10.37 -10.80 15.74
C ARG A 196 -10.61 -9.33 16.05
N ASP A 197 -9.76 -8.42 15.57
CA ASP A 197 -9.95 -6.98 15.73
C ASP A 197 -11.17 -6.47 14.94
N LEU A 198 -11.72 -7.29 14.02
CA LEU A 198 -12.97 -7.00 13.30
C LEU A 198 -14.22 -7.59 13.94
N ALA A 199 -14.09 -8.43 14.97
CA ALA A 199 -15.27 -9.03 15.59
C ALA A 199 -16.09 -7.92 16.29
N PRO A 200 -17.38 -7.75 15.94
CA PRO A 200 -18.23 -6.77 16.59
C PRO A 200 -18.44 -7.06 18.08
#